data_AF-A0A843E5R5-F1
#
_entry.id   AF-A0A843E5R5-F1
#
_cell.length_a   1.000
_cell.length_b   1.000
_cell.length_c   1.000
_cell.angle_alpha   90.00
_cell.angle_beta   90.00
_cell.angle_gamma   90.00
#
_symmetry.space_group_name_H-M   'P 1'
#
loop_
_entity.id
_entity.type
_entity.pdbx_description
1 polymer ?
#
loop_
_entity_poly.entity_id
_entity_poly.type
_entity_poly.pdbx_seq_one_letter_code
_entity_poly.pdbx_strand_id
1 'polypeptide(L)'
;ASYYTIRKDMFVNISEEDFTTRMVDEVTSLGNRSIFIVVMDGIRVEFEDGWMFFDFDAENQCVHILCEARDKAYVVSLLDMGISFVEAITISD
;
A
#
# COMPACT_ATOMS: atom_id res chain seq x y z
N ALA A 1 22.88 -3.51 7.14
CA ALA A 1 21.71 -3.50 8.03
C ALA A 1 20.73 -4.54 7.51
N SER A 2 20.16 -5.38 8.38
CA SER A 2 19.12 -6.32 7.96
C SER A 2 17.81 -5.55 7.80
N TYR A 3 17.13 -5.71 6.68
CA TYR A 3 15.78 -5.22 6.47
C TYR A 3 14.78 -6.33 6.77
N TYR A 4 13.60 -5.95 7.24
CA TYR A 4 12.46 -6.84 7.43
C TYR A 4 11.45 -6.57 6.33
N THR A 5 10.96 -7.62 5.71
CA THR A 5 9.95 -7.56 4.66
C THR A 5 8.74 -8.38 5.09
N ILE A 6 7.54 -7.85 4.89
CA ILE A 6 6.28 -8.56 5.15
C ILE A 6 5.31 -8.33 3.99
N ARG A 7 4.46 -9.32 3.71
CA ARG A 7 3.47 -9.28 2.63
C ARG A 7 2.09 -9.65 3.16
N LYS A 8 1.06 -9.02 2.61
CA LYS A 8 -0.34 -9.40 2.77
C LYS A 8 -1.07 -9.32 1.44
N ASP A 9 -1.89 -10.32 1.16
CA ASP A 9 -2.82 -10.31 0.03
C ASP A 9 -4.23 -9.99 0.54
N MET A 10 -4.94 -9.12 -0.17
CA MET A 10 -6.30 -8.69 0.15
C MET A 10 -7.19 -8.80 -1.08
N PHE A 11 -8.25 -9.60 -0.99
CA PHE A 11 -9.25 -9.69 -2.05
C PHE A 11 -10.17 -8.47 -2.00
N VAL A 12 -10.38 -7.85 -3.14
CA VAL A 12 -11.15 -6.60 -3.28
C VAL A 12 -12.16 -6.74 -4.40
N ASN A 13 -13.24 -5.98 -4.35
CA ASN A 13 -14.25 -5.95 -5.43
C ASN A 13 -14.34 -4.54 -6.00
N ILE A 14 -13.22 -4.02 -6.48
CA ILE A 14 -13.11 -2.69 -7.09
C ILE A 14 -12.23 -2.81 -8.35
N SER A 15 -12.37 -1.91 -9.31
CA SER A 15 -11.51 -1.92 -10.49
C SER A 15 -10.09 -1.44 -10.16
N GLU A 16 -9.10 -1.83 -10.97
CA GLU A 16 -7.72 -1.33 -10.84
C GLU A 16 -7.65 0.20 -10.98
N GLU A 17 -8.45 0.76 -11.90
CA GLU A 17 -8.55 2.20 -12.12
C GLU A 17 -9.09 2.91 -10.88
N ASP A 18 -10.22 2.44 -10.33
CA ASP A 18 -10.81 3.02 -9.12
C ASP A 18 -9.88 2.85 -7.91
N PHE A 19 -9.24 1.67 -7.77
CA PHE A 19 -8.24 1.42 -6.74
C PHE A 19 -7.12 2.45 -6.82
N THR A 20 -6.55 2.63 -8.02
CA THR A 20 -5.41 3.51 -8.24
C THR A 20 -5.76 4.95 -7.92
N THR A 21 -6.87 5.46 -8.45
CA THR A 21 -7.33 6.83 -8.19
C THR A 21 -7.56 7.07 -6.69
N ARG A 22 -8.30 6.17 -6.03
CA ARG A 22 -8.61 6.34 -4.60
C ARG A 22 -7.38 6.19 -3.70
N MET A 23 -6.47 5.29 -4.04
CA MET A 23 -5.22 5.11 -3.31
C MET A 23 -4.31 6.34 -3.44
N VAL A 24 -4.26 6.97 -4.63
CA VAL A 24 -3.54 8.24 -4.82
C VAL A 24 -4.11 9.31 -3.89
N ASP A 25 -5.43 9.43 -3.79
CA ASP A 25 -6.09 10.40 -2.91
C ASP A 25 -5.78 10.13 -1.43
N GLU A 26 -5.91 8.88 -0.98
CA GLU A 26 -5.59 8.46 0.39
C GLU A 26 -4.12 8.76 0.75
N VAL A 27 -3.17 8.39 -0.11
CA VAL A 27 -1.75 8.62 0.16
C VAL A 27 -1.39 10.11 0.12
N THR A 28 -1.99 10.88 -0.80
CA THR A 28 -1.78 12.33 -0.86
C THR A 28 -2.28 13.02 0.42
N SER A 29 -3.31 12.47 1.05
CA SER A 29 -3.83 12.98 2.33
C SER A 29 -2.85 12.84 3.51
N LEU A 30 -1.85 11.94 3.42
CA LEU A 30 -0.81 11.77 4.44
C LEU A 30 0.14 12.98 4.54
N GLY A 31 0.12 13.87 3.54
CA GLY A 31 0.93 15.08 3.49
C GLY A 31 2.43 14.82 3.33
N ASN A 32 3.26 15.77 3.78
CA ASN A 32 4.73 15.79 3.58
C ASN A 32 5.52 14.65 4.29
N ARG A 33 4.86 13.62 4.81
CA ARG A 33 5.51 12.50 5.52
C ARG A 33 5.90 11.34 4.62
N SER A 34 5.47 11.36 3.36
CA SER A 34 5.72 10.29 2.39
C SER A 34 6.06 10.84 1.01
N ILE A 35 6.91 10.11 0.28
CA ILE A 35 7.12 10.30 -1.15
C ILE A 35 6.29 9.23 -1.88
N PHE A 36 5.43 9.67 -2.79
CA PHE A 36 4.53 8.82 -3.56
C PHE A 36 5.07 8.62 -4.98
N ILE A 37 5.15 7.37 -5.43
CA ILE A 37 5.61 7.01 -6.77
C ILE A 37 4.62 6.00 -7.36
N VAL A 38 3.88 6.40 -8.38
CA VAL A 38 3.17 5.45 -9.27
C VAL A 38 4.21 4.84 -10.19
N VAL A 39 4.34 3.51 -10.15
CA VAL A 39 5.16 2.75 -11.08
C VAL A 39 4.25 1.97 -12.04
N MET A 40 4.80 1.42 -13.11
CA MET A 40 4.00 0.68 -14.11
C MET A 40 3.22 -0.49 -13.51
N ASP A 41 3.72 -1.07 -12.41
CA ASP A 41 3.20 -2.29 -11.81
C ASP A 41 2.59 -2.05 -10.41
N GLY A 42 2.15 -0.81 -10.13
CA GLY A 42 1.46 -0.49 -8.87
C GLY A 42 1.90 0.82 -8.22
N ILE A 43 1.66 0.91 -6.91
CA ILE A 43 1.81 2.14 -6.13
C ILE A 43 2.85 1.93 -5.04
N ARG A 44 3.93 2.72 -5.06
CA ARG A 44 4.97 2.72 -4.03
C ARG A 44 4.87 3.97 -3.18
N VAL A 45 4.85 3.78 -1.86
CA VAL A 45 4.84 4.84 -0.85
C VAL A 45 6.09 4.72 -0.01
N GLU A 46 6.98 5.71 -0.11
CA GLU A 46 8.24 5.75 0.63
C GLU A 46 8.14 6.64 1.87
N PHE A 47 8.68 6.15 2.97
CA PHE A 47 8.85 6.84 4.24
C PHE A 47 10.35 6.90 4.58
N GLU A 48 10.72 7.66 5.60
CA GLU A 48 12.12 7.84 6.01
C GLU A 48 12.85 6.51 6.31
N ASP A 49 12.15 5.57 6.96
CA ASP A 49 12.74 4.31 7.46
C ASP A 49 12.13 3.03 6.86
N GLY A 50 11.34 3.16 5.79
CA GLY A 50 10.68 2.03 5.14
C GLY A 50 9.80 2.43 3.96
N TRP A 51 9.19 1.45 3.33
CA TRP A 51 8.30 1.67 2.20
C TRP A 51 7.15 0.65 2.20
N MET A 52 6.06 1.04 1.54
CA MET A 52 4.95 0.18 1.19
C MET A 52 4.79 0.13 -0.32
N PHE A 53 4.35 -1.01 -0.84
CA PHE A 53 4.05 -1.20 -2.24
C PHE A 53 2.72 -1.93 -2.37
N PHE A 54 1.85 -1.41 -3.23
CA PHE A 54 0.55 -1.97 -3.55
C PHE A 54 0.55 -2.37 -5.02
N ASP A 55 0.39 -3.66 -5.28
CA ASP A 55 0.28 -4.23 -6.62
C ASP A 55 -1.12 -4.82 -6.79
N PHE A 56 -1.80 -4.43 -7.87
CA PHE A 56 -3.17 -4.82 -8.13
C PHE A 56 -3.21 -5.96 -9.15
N ASP A 57 -3.62 -7.12 -8.70
CA ASP A 57 -3.86 -8.29 -9.54
C ASP A 57 -5.32 -8.30 -10.00
N ALA A 58 -5.55 -7.79 -11.21
CA ALA A 58 -6.87 -7.71 -11.80
C ALA A 58 -7.48 -9.09 -12.12
N GLU A 59 -6.66 -10.10 -12.41
CA GLU A 59 -7.12 -11.46 -12.73
C GLU A 59 -7.71 -12.14 -11.50
N ASN A 60 -7.07 -11.93 -10.34
CA ASN A 60 -7.49 -12.53 -9.07
C ASN A 60 -8.31 -11.59 -8.18
N GLN A 61 -8.59 -10.36 -8.63
CA GLN A 61 -9.29 -9.33 -7.86
C GLN A 61 -8.66 -9.16 -6.48
N CYS A 62 -7.34 -8.96 -6.47
CA CYS A 62 -6.52 -8.98 -5.28
C CYS A 62 -5.52 -7.82 -5.27
N VAL A 63 -5.25 -7.26 -4.10
CA VAL A 63 -4.20 -6.29 -3.85
C VAL A 63 -3.11 -6.96 -3.03
N HIS A 64 -1.89 -6.94 -3.54
CA HIS A 64 -0.69 -7.37 -2.85
C HIS A 64 -0.07 -6.16 -2.15
N ILE A 65 0.00 -6.22 -0.82
CA ILE A 65 0.66 -5.23 0.01
C ILE A 65 2.02 -5.80 0.42
N LEU A 66 3.09 -5.11 0.04
CA LEU A 66 4.46 -5.45 0.42
C LEU A 66 5.05 -4.29 1.21
N CYS A 67 5.58 -4.56 2.40
CA CYS A 67 6.22 -3.55 3.23
C CYS A 67 7.64 -3.99 3.58
N GLU A 68 8.55 -3.02 3.62
CA GLU A 68 9.91 -3.23 4.08
C GLU A 68 10.37 -2.09 4.99
N ALA A 69 11.03 -2.43 6.09
CA ALA A 69 11.63 -1.46 7.00
C ALA A 69 12.85 -2.03 7.73
N ARG A 70 13.65 -1.14 8.34
CA ARG A 70 14.82 -1.53 9.15
C ARG A 70 14.46 -2.07 10.54
N ASP A 71 13.27 -1.72 11.04
CA ASP A 71 12.77 -2.14 12.34
C ASP A 71 11.59 -3.10 12.19
N LYS A 72 11.57 -4.13 13.03
CA LYS A 72 10.56 -5.19 12.96
C LYS A 72 9.18 -4.72 13.45
N ALA A 73 9.11 -3.82 14.43
CA ALA A 73 7.82 -3.27 14.84
C ALA A 73 7.32 -2.29 13.78
N TYR A 74 8.22 -1.48 13.21
CA TYR A 74 7.85 -0.53 12.17
C TYR A 74 7.32 -1.18 10.89
N VAL A 75 7.90 -2.30 10.44
CA VAL A 75 7.36 -3.01 9.25
C VAL A 75 5.94 -3.53 9.48
N VAL A 76 5.59 -3.92 10.72
CA VAL A 76 4.20 -4.30 11.05
C VAL A 76 3.28 -3.09 11.05
N SER A 77 3.70 -1.96 11.63
CA SER A 77 2.92 -0.72 11.58
C SER A 77 2.68 -0.22 10.15
N LEU A 78 3.66 -0.39 9.25
CA LEU A 78 3.48 -0.11 7.83
C LEU A 78 2.44 -1.05 7.23
N LEU A 79 2.50 -2.35 7.50
CA LEU A 79 1.51 -3.28 7.00
C LEU A 79 0.09 -2.94 7.47
N ASP A 80 -0.08 -2.63 8.76
CA ASP A 80 -1.38 -2.25 9.34
C ASP A 80 -1.93 -0.97 8.69
N MET A 81 -1.06 0.00 8.40
CA MET A 81 -1.41 1.20 7.65
C MET A 81 -1.84 0.87 6.22
N GLY A 82 -1.09 0.02 5.51
CA GLY A 82 -1.43 -0.40 4.15
C GLY A 82 -2.76 -1.14 4.08
N ILE A 83 -3.03 -2.03 5.04
CA ILE A 83 -4.33 -2.70 5.17
C ILE A 83 -5.45 -1.66 5.36
N SER A 84 -5.24 -0.68 6.23
CA SER A 84 -6.22 0.38 6.49
C SER A 84 -6.57 1.19 5.24
N PHE A 85 -5.60 1.49 4.37
CA PHE A 85 -5.88 2.14 3.09
C PHE A 85 -6.73 1.27 2.18
N VAL A 86 -6.37 -0.01 2.03
CA VAL A 86 -7.14 -0.94 1.18
C VAL A 86 -8.57 -1.14 1.72
N GLU A 87 -8.75 -1.19 3.04
CA GLU A 87 -10.09 -1.24 3.65
C GLU A 87 -10.88 0.04 3.39
N ALA A 88 -10.27 1.22 3.57
CA ALA A 88 -10.93 2.50 3.34
C ALA A 88 -11.44 2.63 1.89
N ILE A 89 -10.62 2.25 0.91
CA ILE A 89 -11.00 2.34 -0.51
C ILE A 89 -11.98 1.27 -0.97
N THR A 90 -12.13 0.17 -0.24
CA THR A 90 -13.04 -0.93 -0.59
C THR A 90 -14.39 -0.87 0.12
N ILE A 91 -14.49 -0.16 1.24
CA ILE A 91 -15.72 -0.02 2.03
C ILE A 91 -16.60 1.15 1.55
N SER A 92 -16.05 2.16 0.87
CA SER A 92 -16.86 3.34 0.48
C SER A 92 -17.65 3.14 -0.82
N ASP A 93 -18.64 2.25 -0.74
CA ASP A 93 -19.82 2.20 -1.62
C ASP A 93 -21.03 2.90 -0.98
#